data_AF-A0A543EDI8-F1
#
_entry.id   AF-A0A543EDI8-F1
#
_cell.length_a   1.000
_cell.length_b   1.000
_cell.length_c   1.000
_cell.angle_alpha   90.00
_cell.angle_beta   90.00
_cell.angle_gamma   90.00
#
_symmetry.space_group_name_H-M   'P 1'
#
loop_
_entity.id
_entity.type
_entity.pdbx_description
1 polymer ?
#
loop_
_entity_poly.entity_id
_entity_poly.type
_entity_poly.pdbx_seq_one_letter_code
_entity_poly.pdbx_strand_id
1 'polypeptide(L)'
;MAPGALYSYGLSKPPKTPLRRLLWAIAVFVLCAAILPFVIVGIVQAWARGGPGEAVGLIIVLLPLLIGVAASLYAFVDIARARRRAARTAAPE
;
A
#
# COMPACT_ATOMS: atom_id res chain seq x y z
N MET A 1 11.51 -27.39 -16.28
CA MET A 1 11.96 -27.21 -14.88
C MET A 1 11.07 -26.18 -14.22
N ALA A 2 10.59 -26.48 -13.01
CA ALA A 2 9.33 -26.01 -12.46
C ALA A 2 9.22 -24.48 -12.26
N PRO A 3 8.18 -23.81 -12.80
CA PRO A 3 7.85 -22.40 -12.51
C PRO A 3 7.31 -22.16 -11.07
N GLY A 4 7.35 -23.18 -10.20
CA GLY A 4 6.83 -23.12 -8.83
C GLY A 4 7.82 -22.64 -7.76
N ALA A 5 9.10 -22.44 -8.09
CA ALA A 5 10.15 -22.15 -7.10
C ALA A 5 10.32 -20.67 -6.73
N LEU A 6 9.59 -19.75 -7.37
CA LEU A 6 9.54 -18.33 -7.00
C LEU A 6 8.34 -17.98 -6.09
N TYR A 7 7.40 -18.91 -5.91
CA TYR A 7 6.25 -18.76 -4.98
C TYR A 7 6.56 -19.27 -3.56
N SER A 8 7.76 -19.80 -3.33
CA SER A 8 8.16 -20.51 -2.10
C SER A 8 8.95 -19.66 -1.09
N TYR A 9 9.42 -18.48 -1.45
CA TYR A 9 9.96 -17.55 -0.45
C TYR A 9 8.81 -16.71 0.10
N GLY A 10 8.43 -16.95 1.35
CA GLY A 10 7.25 -16.43 2.06
C GLY A 10 7.15 -14.90 2.24
N LEU A 11 7.68 -14.11 1.32
CA LEU A 11 7.53 -12.66 1.23
C LEU A 11 6.19 -12.23 0.59
N SER A 12 5.47 -13.13 -0.09
CA SER A 12 4.21 -12.82 -0.78
C SER A 12 2.97 -13.43 -0.14
N LYS A 13 3.09 -14.12 1.01
CA LYS A 13 1.91 -14.63 1.72
C LYS A 13 1.25 -13.47 2.47
N PRO A 14 0.09 -12.95 2.01
CA PRO A 14 -0.65 -12.00 2.82
C PRO A 14 -0.92 -12.65 4.17
N PRO A 15 -0.69 -11.94 5.29
CA PRO A 15 -0.77 -12.55 6.61
C PRO A 15 -2.15 -13.19 6.82
N LYS A 16 -2.15 -14.46 7.25
CA LYS A 16 -3.35 -15.30 7.35
C LYS A 16 -4.38 -14.80 8.36
N THR A 17 -3.96 -14.01 9.35
CA THR A 17 -4.87 -13.46 10.37
C THR A 17 -5.34 -12.05 9.98
N PRO A 18 -6.65 -11.75 10.11
CA PRO A 18 -7.22 -10.46 9.71
C PRO A 18 -6.56 -9.28 10.44
N LEU A 19 -6.16 -9.50 11.70
CA LEU A 19 -5.40 -8.54 12.52
C LEU A 19 -4.01 -8.21 11.94
N ARG A 20 -3.24 -9.21 11.51
CA ARG A 20 -1.93 -8.95 10.88
C ARG A 20 -2.07 -8.29 9.52
N ARG A 21 -3.13 -8.58 8.75
CA ARG A 21 -3.42 -7.92 7.47
C ARG A 21 -3.74 -6.44 7.67
N LEU A 22 -4.52 -6.12 8.71
CA LEU A 22 -4.80 -4.74 9.13
C LEU A 22 -3.50 -4.02 9.54
N LEU A 23 -2.69 -4.62 10.42
CA LEU A 23 -1.43 -4.01 10.86
C LEU A 23 -0.46 -3.76 9.71
N TRP A 24 -0.38 -4.69 8.75
CA TRP A 24 0.42 -4.51 7.54
C TRP A 24 -0.08 -3.36 6.67
N ALA A 25 -1.40 -3.28 6.45
CA ALA A 25 -1.99 -2.18 5.69
C ALA A 25 -1.74 -0.81 6.37
N ILE A 26 -1.86 -0.76 7.70
CA ILE A 26 -1.55 0.45 8.49
C ILE A 26 -0.07 0.82 8.37
N ALA A 27 0.84 -0.14 8.53
CA ALA A 27 2.29 0.11 8.44
C ALA A 27 2.69 0.65 7.06
N VAL A 28 2.16 0.06 5.99
CA VAL A 28 2.40 0.53 4.61
C VAL A 28 1.80 1.92 4.41
N PHE A 29 0.58 2.18 4.90
CA PHE A 29 -0.06 3.48 4.78
C PHE A 29 0.73 4.57 5.50
N VAL A 30 1.15 4.32 6.75
CA VAL A 30 1.94 5.27 7.55
C VAL A 30 3.29 5.55 6.88
N LEU A 31 3.97 4.52 6.38
CA LEU A 31 5.21 4.67 5.64
C LEU A 31 5.01 5.53 4.38
N CYS A 32 3.94 5.26 3.62
CA CYS A 32 3.61 6.05 2.44
C CYS A 32 3.30 7.51 2.82
N ALA A 33 2.47 7.74 3.82
CA ALA A 33 2.10 9.08 4.28
C ALA A 33 3.31 9.88 4.80
N ALA A 34 4.30 9.19 5.40
CA ALA A 34 5.52 9.82 5.88
C ALA A 34 6.45 10.22 4.73
N ILE A 35 6.59 9.39 3.68
CA ILE A 35 7.54 9.60 2.57
C ILE A 35 6.97 10.53 1.49
N LEU A 36 5.66 10.44 1.22
CA LEU A 36 4.98 11.21 0.17
C LEU A 36 5.27 12.73 0.20
N PRO A 37 5.21 13.45 1.34
CA PRO A 37 5.49 14.89 1.36
C PRO A 37 6.93 15.21 0.95
N PHE A 38 7.91 14.38 1.32
CA PHE A 38 9.31 14.59 0.92
C PHE A 38 9.50 14.37 -0.58
N VAL A 39 8.84 13.35 -1.16
CA VAL A 39 8.88 13.09 -2.61
C VAL A 39 8.26 14.26 -3.39
N ILE A 40 7.11 14.77 -2.93
CA ILE A 40 6.45 15.92 -3.58
C ILE A 40 7.33 17.17 -3.52
N VAL A 41 7.89 17.50 -2.34
CA VAL A 41 8.79 18.64 -2.19
C VAL A 41 10.04 18.47 -3.07
N GLY A 42 10.60 17.27 -3.13
CA GLY A 42 11.74 16.95 -3.99
C GLY A 42 11.43 17.16 -5.48
N ILE A 43 10.26 16.71 -5.94
CA ILE A 43 9.81 16.93 -7.33
C ILE A 43 9.69 18.42 -7.62
N VAL A 44 9.02 19.19 -6.74
CA VAL A 44 8.85 20.64 -6.93
C VAL A 44 10.21 21.36 -6.96
N GLN A 45 11.14 21.00 -6.08
CA GLN A 45 12.48 21.59 -6.08
C GLN A 45 13.30 21.20 -7.33
N ALA A 46 13.24 19.95 -7.78
CA ALA A 46 13.93 19.50 -8.98
C ALA A 46 13.42 20.21 -10.24
N TRP A 47 12.09 20.40 -10.32
CA TRP A 47 11.46 21.22 -11.36
C TRP A 47 11.89 22.69 -11.31
N ALA A 48 11.89 23.28 -10.11
CA ALA A 48 12.31 24.68 -9.92
C ALA A 48 13.79 24.93 -10.27
N ARG A 49 14.65 23.91 -10.11
CA ARG A 49 16.08 23.97 -10.44
C ARG A 49 16.38 23.63 -11.91
N GLY A 50 15.37 23.32 -12.72
CA GLY A 50 15.56 22.97 -14.13
C GLY A 50 16.26 21.63 -14.35
N GLY A 51 16.20 20.71 -13.37
CA GLY A 51 16.78 19.37 -13.42
C GLY A 51 15.75 18.29 -13.73
N PRO A 52 15.28 18.14 -14.99
CA PRO A 52 14.22 17.19 -15.33
C PRO A 52 14.61 15.73 -15.03
N GLY A 53 15.91 15.39 -15.09
CA GLY A 53 16.40 14.04 -14.78
C GLY A 53 16.16 13.62 -13.32
N GLU A 54 16.37 14.53 -12.37
CA GLU A 54 16.14 14.25 -10.94
C GLU A 54 14.64 14.14 -10.63
N ALA A 55 13.81 14.93 -11.31
CA ALA A 55 12.35 14.84 -11.19
C ALA A 55 11.80 13.50 -11.70
N VAL A 56 12.34 12.96 -12.80
CA VAL A 56 11.93 11.64 -13.34
C VAL A 56 12.23 10.53 -12.34
N GLY A 57 13.39 10.56 -11.67
CA GLY A 57 13.73 9.59 -10.62
C GLY A 57 12.72 9.58 -9.47
N LEU A 58 12.29 10.76 -9.01
CA LEU A 58 11.30 10.88 -7.94
C LEU A 58 9.89 10.48 -8.38
N ILE A 59 9.53 10.69 -9.66
CA ILE A 59 8.26 10.19 -10.24
C ILE A 59 8.23 8.66 -10.25
N ILE A 60 9.35 7.99 -10.54
CA ILE A 60 9.43 6.53 -10.48
C ILE A 60 9.20 6.03 -9.05
N VAL A 61 9.71 6.73 -8.03
CA VAL A 61 9.48 6.41 -6.61
C VAL A 61 8.04 6.70 -6.17
N LEU A 62 7.36 7.66 -6.81
CA LEU A 62 5.97 8.00 -6.52
C LEU A 62 5.00 6.86 -6.88
N LEU A 63 5.25 6.13 -7.97
CA LEU A 63 4.39 5.03 -8.42
C LEU A 63 4.18 3.91 -7.37
N PRO A 64 5.21 3.31 -6.77
CA PRO A 64 5.02 2.29 -5.72
C PRO A 64 4.39 2.86 -4.45
N LEU A 65 4.61 4.14 -4.12
CA LEU A 65 3.92 4.82 -3.02
C LEU A 65 2.41 4.87 -3.27
N LEU A 66 1.99 5.24 -4.48
CA LEU A 66 0.56 5.26 -4.85
C LEU A 66 -0.07 3.86 -4.83
N ILE A 67 0.67 2.84 -5.30
CA ILE A 67 0.22 1.44 -5.22
C ILE A 67 0.05 0.99 -3.76
N GLY A 68 1.00 1.35 -2.89
CA GLY A 68 0.92 1.07 -1.45
C GLY A 68 -0.30 1.71 -0.79
N VAL A 69 -0.56 2.98 -1.11
CA VAL A 69 -1.76 3.70 -0.64
C VAL A 69 -3.04 3.03 -1.15
N ALA A 70 -3.16 2.73 -2.44
CA ALA A 70 -4.33 2.05 -3.01
C ALA A 70 -4.57 0.67 -2.38
N ALA A 71 -3.52 -0.13 -2.19
CA ALA A 71 -3.60 -1.44 -1.54
C ALA A 71 -4.07 -1.34 -0.08
N SER A 72 -3.57 -0.34 0.66
CA SER A 72 -3.99 -0.11 2.05
C SER A 72 -5.46 0.33 2.14
N LEU A 73 -5.91 1.24 1.27
CA LEU A 73 -7.31 1.66 1.17
C LEU A 73 -8.24 0.48 0.85
N TYR A 74 -7.83 -0.36 -0.11
CA TYR A 74 -8.58 -1.57 -0.44
C TYR A 74 -8.74 -2.50 0.77
N ALA A 75 -7.65 -2.71 1.54
CA ALA A 75 -7.69 -3.51 2.76
C ALA A 75 -8.63 -2.93 3.82
N PHE A 76 -8.65 -1.61 4.02
CA PHE A 76 -9.60 -0.97 4.93
C PHE A 76 -11.06 -1.16 4.50
N VAL A 77 -11.35 -1.00 3.20
CA VAL A 77 -12.70 -1.21 2.65
C VAL A 77 -13.14 -2.67 2.79
N ASP A 78 -12.24 -3.61 2.53
CA ASP A 78 -12.53 -5.05 2.67
C ASP A 78 -12.89 -5.41 4.12
N ILE A 79 -12.13 -4.88 5.08
CA ILE A 79 -12.39 -5.09 6.51
C ILE A 79 -13.72 -4.44 6.94
N ALA A 80 -14.02 -3.24 6.45
CA ALA A 80 -15.30 -2.57 6.72
C ALA A 80 -16.48 -3.36 6.14
N ARG A 81 -16.34 -3.91 4.92
CA ARG A 81 -17.35 -4.78 4.30
C ARG A 81 -17.53 -6.07 5.07
N ALA A 82 -16.44 -6.71 5.51
CA ALA A 82 -16.49 -7.92 6.33
C ALA A 82 -17.24 -7.69 7.65
N ARG A 83 -16.98 -6.57 8.34
CA ARG A 83 -17.71 -6.18 9.56
C ARG A 83 -19.20 -5.97 9.31
N ARG A 84 -19.57 -5.29 8.22
CA ARG A 84 -20.99 -5.09 7.85
C ARG A 84 -21.71 -6.41 7.57
N ARG A 85 -21.04 -7.37 6.91
CA ARG A 85 -21.60 -8.71 6.65
C ARG A 85 -21.83 -9.46 7.96
N ALA A 86 -20.85 -9.46 8.86
CA ALA A 86 -20.95 -10.11 10.17
C ALA A 86 -22.08 -9.50 11.04
N ALA A 87 -22.27 -8.18 10.99
CA ALA A 87 -23.37 -7.52 11.70
C ALA A 87 -24.76 -7.91 11.17
N ARG A 88 -24.92 -8.11 9.85
CA ARG A 88 -26.18 -8.58 9.26
C ARG A 88 -26.53 -10.02 9.65
N THR A 89 -25.53 -10.89 9.81
CA THR A 89 -25.75 -12.28 10.22
C THR A 89 -25.98 -12.44 11.71
N ALA A 90 -25.59 -11.45 12.52
CA ALA A 90 -25.73 -11.45 13.98
C ALA A 90 -27.00 -10.76 14.48
N ALA A 91 -27.84 -10.23 13.58
CA ALA A 91 -29.20 -9.82 13.87
C ALA A 91 -30.14 -10.97 13.45
N PRO A 92 -30.32 -12.02 14.26
CA PRO A 92 -31.44 -12.94 14.06
C PRO A 92 -32.73 -12.18 14.41
N GLU A 93 -33.76 -12.41 13.60
CA GLU A 93 -35.15 -12.01 13.90
C GLU A 93 -35.66 -12.63 15.20
#